data_AF-A0A671LAW1-F1
#
_entry.id   AF-A0A671LAW1-F1
#
_cell.length_a   1.000
_cell.length_b   1.000
_cell.length_c   1.000
_cell.angle_alpha   90.00
_cell.angle_beta   90.00
_cell.angle_gamma   90.00
#
_symmetry.space_group_name_H-M   'P 1'
#
loop_
_entity.id
_entity.type
_entity.pdbx_description
1 polymer ?
#
loop_
_entity_poly.entity_id
_entity_poly.type
_entity_poly.pdbx_seq_one_letter_code
_entity_poly.pdbx_strand_id
1 'polypeptide(L)'
;GSQSHIENLTFFRNGHLSFSSGFSAEISVFVQTGASVQLDIQTQELPEFDDLYWKNYKSENIVKYTSETKRVRLHSSYKDRMDFNNKTFSLTLKNMQKTDSGIYTAIASAESDNNIVTYRVSVIDVSFGNFCTVSFTCRAHELMIDSSYQNNRCSPENVTSQINTFILDCSEEFIICNHSNPVSWKEDKINTTQLCFNKEKNSKSVQTDSSLLWPVVGLVAACILICLSVFLYCRCKKGMSMLPYIDSL
;
A
#
# COMPACT_ATOMS: atom_id res chain seq x y z
N GLY A 1 -23.15 -18.03 -43.03
CA GLY A 1 -23.32 -16.68 -42.46
C GLY A 1 -22.51 -16.62 -41.20
N SER A 2 -21.44 -15.83 -41.18
CA SER A 2 -20.59 -15.63 -40.01
C SER A 2 -21.35 -14.79 -38.99
N GLN A 3 -21.80 -15.41 -37.91
CA GLN A 3 -22.36 -14.74 -36.75
C GLN A 3 -21.25 -13.84 -36.18
N SER A 4 -21.40 -12.52 -36.30
CA SER A 4 -20.43 -11.55 -35.75
C SER A 4 -20.54 -11.57 -34.22
N HIS A 5 -19.81 -12.48 -33.60
CA HIS A 5 -19.70 -12.60 -32.16
C HIS A 5 -18.85 -11.44 -31.63
N ILE A 6 -19.39 -10.63 -30.70
CA ILE A 6 -18.64 -9.56 -30.06
C ILE A 6 -17.74 -10.21 -29.00
N GLU A 7 -16.48 -10.45 -29.33
CA GLU A 7 -15.55 -11.14 -28.42
C GLU A 7 -14.84 -10.17 -27.47
N ASN A 8 -14.54 -8.95 -27.90
CA ASN A 8 -13.65 -8.03 -27.18
C ASN A 8 -14.38 -6.74 -26.75
N LEU A 9 -14.85 -6.72 -25.51
CA LEU A 9 -15.21 -5.51 -24.76
C LEU A 9 -14.28 -5.45 -23.56
N THR A 10 -13.54 -4.35 -23.42
CA THR A 10 -12.58 -4.17 -22.34
C THR A 10 -12.61 -2.75 -21.82
N PHE A 11 -12.58 -2.66 -20.50
CA PHE A 11 -12.43 -1.42 -19.78
C PHE A 11 -10.96 -1.12 -19.49
N PHE A 12 -10.54 0.13 -19.71
CA PHE A 12 -9.21 0.62 -19.35
C PHE A 12 -9.33 1.75 -18.33
N ARG A 13 -8.59 1.64 -17.23
CA ARG A 13 -8.46 2.73 -16.24
C ARG A 13 -7.29 3.63 -16.62
N ASN A 14 -7.55 4.92 -16.79
CA ASN A 14 -6.51 5.92 -17.04
C ASN A 14 -6.21 6.63 -15.71
N GLY A 15 -5.07 6.33 -15.09
CA GLY A 15 -4.76 6.76 -13.73
C GLY A 15 -3.86 8.00 -13.64
N HIS A 16 -4.40 9.13 -13.17
CA HIS A 16 -3.67 10.08 -12.33
C HIS A 16 -4.59 10.56 -11.20
N LEU A 17 -4.31 10.12 -9.98
CA LEU A 17 -4.95 10.64 -8.76
C LEU A 17 -4.22 11.92 -8.37
N SER A 18 -4.76 13.09 -8.72
CA SER A 18 -4.23 14.37 -8.23
C SER A 18 -4.82 14.69 -6.86
N PHE A 19 -4.06 14.45 -5.80
CA PHE A 19 -4.27 15.10 -4.51
C PHE A 19 -3.42 16.38 -4.47
N SER A 20 -4.05 17.55 -4.48
CA SER A 20 -3.33 18.81 -4.27
C SER A 20 -3.09 18.99 -2.77
N SER A 21 -1.92 18.57 -2.26
CA SER A 21 -1.45 19.01 -0.95
C SER A 21 -0.71 20.35 -1.11
N GLY A 22 -1.36 21.45 -0.74
CA GLY A 22 -0.69 22.72 -0.52
C GLY A 22 0.23 22.62 0.69
N PHE A 23 1.47 23.06 0.54
CA PHE A 23 2.55 22.92 1.51
C PHE A 23 2.29 23.71 2.79
N SER A 24 2.26 23.02 3.94
CA SER A 24 2.51 23.54 5.30
C SER A 24 2.92 22.35 6.17
N ALA A 25 3.78 22.54 7.17
CA ALA A 25 4.44 21.49 7.97
C ALA A 25 3.48 20.76 8.95
N GLU A 26 2.46 20.10 8.42
CA GLU A 26 1.43 19.35 9.15
C GLU A 26 1.11 18.05 8.40
N ILE A 27 1.32 16.89 9.04
CA ILE A 27 1.15 15.59 8.39
C ILE A 27 -0.35 15.22 8.42
N SER A 28 -0.98 15.17 7.25
CA SER A 28 -2.39 14.79 7.13
C SER A 28 -2.55 13.26 7.08
N VAL A 29 -3.43 12.72 7.92
CA VAL A 29 -3.74 11.29 7.98
C VAL A 29 -5.26 11.10 7.87
N PHE A 30 -5.68 10.23 6.96
CA PHE A 30 -7.09 9.90 6.75
C PHE A 30 -7.38 8.51 7.31
N VAL A 31 -8.44 8.41 8.11
CA VAL A 31 -8.80 7.18 8.80
C VAL A 31 -10.27 6.88 8.53
N GLN A 32 -10.58 5.64 8.21
CA GLN A 32 -11.96 5.20 8.07
C GLN A 32 -12.62 5.09 9.46
N THR A 33 -13.89 5.49 9.57
CA THR A 33 -14.67 5.30 10.80
C THR A 33 -14.69 3.82 11.22
N GLY A 34 -14.41 3.57 12.50
CA GLY A 34 -14.24 2.25 13.08
C GLY A 34 -12.84 1.65 12.93
N ALA A 35 -11.98 2.20 12.06
CA ALA A 35 -10.60 1.73 11.88
C ALA A 35 -9.66 2.25 12.99
N SER A 36 -8.41 1.81 12.96
CA SER A 36 -7.35 2.28 13.86
C SER A 36 -6.30 3.07 13.08
N VAL A 37 -5.59 3.95 13.76
CA VAL A 37 -4.49 4.74 13.20
C VAL A 37 -3.30 4.73 14.13
N GLN A 38 -2.10 4.63 13.58
CA GLN A 38 -0.84 4.75 14.30
C GLN A 38 -0.17 6.07 13.91
N LEU A 39 0.20 6.85 14.92
CA LEU A 39 0.90 8.12 14.80
C LEU A 39 2.32 7.92 15.30
N ASP A 40 3.26 7.93 14.36
CA ASP A 40 4.67 7.65 14.63
C ASP A 40 5.48 8.93 14.81
N ILE A 41 6.52 8.83 15.62
CA ILE A 41 7.58 9.83 15.68
C ILE A 41 8.68 9.39 14.71
N GLN A 42 8.85 10.12 13.60
CA GLN A 42 9.74 9.76 12.49
C GLN A 42 11.16 10.35 12.62
N THR A 43 11.45 11.09 13.69
CA THR A 43 12.74 11.76 13.91
C THR A 43 13.81 10.76 14.37
N GLN A 44 15.00 10.80 13.76
CA GLN A 44 16.13 9.91 14.11
C GLN A 44 16.71 10.18 15.50
N GLU A 45 16.62 11.42 15.98
CA GLU A 45 17.03 11.79 17.34
C GLU A 45 15.93 12.64 17.99
N LEU A 46 15.46 12.19 19.15
CA LEU A 46 14.56 12.96 19.99
C LEU A 46 15.38 13.94 20.85
N PRO A 47 14.91 15.17 21.09
CA PRO A 47 15.51 16.03 22.09
C PRO A 47 15.47 15.35 23.47
N GLU A 48 16.36 15.74 24.37
CA GLU A 48 16.27 15.29 25.76
C GLU A 48 14.95 15.76 26.39
N PHE A 49 14.29 14.87 27.13
CA PHE A 49 13.00 15.16 27.76
C PHE A 49 12.87 14.46 29.12
N ASP A 50 12.20 15.15 30.04
CA ASP A 50 11.73 14.55 31.29
C ASP A 50 10.42 13.78 31.04
N ASP A 51 9.54 14.40 30.25
CA ASP A 51 8.23 13.86 29.92
C ASP A 51 7.92 13.96 28.42
N LEU A 52 7.25 12.94 27.89
CA LEU A 52 6.69 12.93 26.54
C LEU A 52 5.17 12.80 26.60
N TYR A 53 4.47 13.66 25.86
CA TYR A 53 3.02 13.69 25.80
C TYR A 53 2.51 13.52 24.38
N TRP A 54 1.40 12.82 24.24
CA TRP A 54 0.49 13.03 23.12
C TRP A 54 -0.71 13.85 23.58
N LYS A 55 -1.00 14.94 22.89
CA LYS A 55 -2.17 15.79 23.12
C LYS A 55 -3.15 15.72 21.96
N ASN A 56 -4.44 15.76 22.27
CA ASN A 56 -5.49 15.92 21.27
C ASN A 56 -5.71 17.40 20.91
N TYR A 57 -6.68 17.66 20.04
CA TYR A 57 -7.02 19.01 19.56
C TYR A 57 -7.52 19.96 20.67
N LYS A 58 -7.95 19.43 21.81
CA LYS A 58 -8.36 20.20 23.00
C LYS A 58 -7.20 20.49 23.94
N SER A 59 -5.96 20.14 23.57
CA SER A 59 -4.79 20.17 24.44
C SER A 59 -4.88 19.24 25.66
N GLU A 60 -5.79 18.27 25.63
CA GLU A 60 -5.89 17.25 26.68
C GLU A 60 -4.82 16.17 26.43
N ASN A 61 -4.13 15.78 27.49
CA ASN A 61 -3.17 14.68 27.42
C ASN A 61 -3.92 13.37 27.15
N ILE A 62 -3.52 12.64 26.12
CA ILE A 62 -3.97 11.28 25.81
C ILE A 62 -3.12 10.29 26.63
N VAL A 63 -1.81 10.50 26.59
CA VAL A 63 -0.81 9.73 27.32
C VAL A 63 0.36 10.59 27.71
N LYS A 64 0.94 10.28 28.87
CA LYS A 64 2.20 10.82 29.38
C LYS A 64 3.17 9.66 29.62
N TYR A 65 4.39 9.80 29.12
CA TYR A 65 5.52 8.94 29.45
C TYR A 65 6.57 9.75 30.20
N THR A 66 7.02 9.26 31.36
CA THR A 66 8.08 9.90 32.16
C THR A 66 9.37 9.12 32.01
N SER A 67 10.44 9.78 31.55
CA SER A 67 11.72 9.16 31.18
C SER A 67 12.41 8.48 32.38
N GLU A 68 12.54 9.21 33.50
CA GLU A 68 13.24 8.74 34.71
C GLU A 68 12.66 7.43 35.27
N THR A 69 11.33 7.36 35.38
CA THR A 69 10.65 6.22 36.00
C THR A 69 10.14 5.19 34.99
N LYS A 70 10.24 5.49 33.69
CA LYS A 70 9.65 4.72 32.58
C LYS A 70 8.15 4.45 32.74
N ARG A 71 7.45 5.32 33.48
CA ARG A 71 6.02 5.18 33.78
C ARG A 71 5.18 5.75 32.64
N VAL A 72 4.15 5.00 32.25
CA VAL A 72 3.11 5.43 31.30
C VAL A 72 1.84 5.77 32.08
N ARG A 73 1.29 6.96 31.88
CA ARG A 73 0.00 7.40 32.43
C ARG A 73 -0.95 7.70 31.30
N LEU A 74 -2.04 6.95 31.23
CA LEU A 74 -3.09 7.11 30.23
C LEU A 74 -4.19 7.99 30.79
N HIS A 75 -4.77 8.84 29.94
CA HIS A 75 -6.00 9.53 30.29
C HIS A 75 -7.18 8.55 30.28
N SER A 76 -8.07 8.66 31.26
CA SER A 76 -9.15 7.68 31.50
C SER A 76 -10.06 7.51 30.28
N SER A 77 -10.35 8.59 29.55
CA SER A 77 -11.19 8.55 28.33
C SER A 77 -10.60 7.74 27.18
N TYR A 78 -9.30 7.46 27.19
CA TYR A 78 -8.61 6.75 26.11
C TYR A 78 -8.17 5.33 26.50
N LYS A 79 -8.38 4.91 27.76
CA LYS A 79 -7.84 3.66 28.33
C LYS A 79 -8.09 2.41 27.48
N ASP A 80 -9.29 2.28 26.91
CA ASP A 80 -9.70 1.09 26.13
C ASP A 80 -9.61 1.32 24.61
N ARG A 81 -9.25 2.53 24.18
CA ARG A 81 -9.28 2.97 22.77
C ARG A 81 -7.92 3.42 22.26
N MET A 82 -6.84 3.08 22.95
CA MET A 82 -5.48 3.39 22.50
C MET A 82 -4.47 2.34 22.93
N ASP A 83 -3.36 2.26 22.20
CA ASP A 83 -2.12 1.63 22.63
C ASP A 83 -0.96 2.63 22.52
N PHE A 84 0.05 2.48 23.39
CA PHE A 84 1.25 3.29 23.35
C PHE A 84 2.50 2.41 23.33
N ASN A 85 3.39 2.64 22.37
CA ASN A 85 4.67 1.95 22.28
C ASN A 85 5.75 2.73 23.04
N ASN A 86 6.21 2.22 24.18
CA ASN A 86 7.23 2.89 24.99
C ASN A 86 8.66 2.85 24.42
N LYS A 87 8.89 2.13 23.32
CA LYS A 87 10.20 2.10 22.61
C LYS A 87 10.26 3.13 21.49
N THR A 88 9.18 3.28 20.74
CA THR A 88 9.11 4.21 19.59
C THR A 88 8.34 5.49 19.91
N PHE A 89 7.69 5.54 21.07
CA PHE A 89 6.79 6.62 21.51
C PHE A 89 5.58 6.85 20.59
N SER A 90 5.27 5.87 19.73
CA SER A 90 4.13 5.90 18.82
C SER A 90 2.82 5.73 19.58
N LEU A 91 1.78 6.43 19.13
CA LEU A 91 0.42 6.34 19.63
C LEU A 91 -0.46 5.63 18.61
N THR A 92 -1.15 4.57 19.02
CA THR A 92 -2.20 3.94 18.22
C THR A 92 -3.56 4.30 18.81
N LEU A 93 -4.45 4.88 18.01
CA LEU A 93 -5.84 5.14 18.38
C LEU A 93 -6.75 4.13 17.68
N LYS A 94 -7.69 3.54 18.43
CA LYS A 94 -8.55 2.45 17.97
C LYS A 94 -10.00 2.90 17.83
N ASN A 95 -10.72 2.23 16.93
CA ASN A 95 -12.15 2.45 16.69
C ASN A 95 -12.48 3.93 16.47
N MET A 96 -11.76 4.58 15.55
CA MET A 96 -11.84 6.02 15.32
C MET A 96 -13.25 6.44 14.90
N GLN A 97 -13.77 7.49 15.51
CA GLN A 97 -15.06 8.10 15.17
C GLN A 97 -14.84 9.47 14.53
N LYS A 98 -15.84 9.98 13.79
CA LYS A 98 -15.79 11.33 13.20
C LYS A 98 -15.40 12.42 14.19
N THR A 99 -15.90 12.32 15.42
CA THR A 99 -15.62 13.23 16.54
C THR A 99 -14.17 13.20 17.03
N ASP A 100 -13.43 12.15 16.67
CA ASP A 100 -12.01 11.99 17.01
C ASP A 100 -11.11 12.64 15.94
N SER A 101 -11.68 13.25 14.90
CA SER A 101 -10.92 14.07 13.95
C SER A 101 -10.34 15.30 14.65
N GLY A 102 -9.13 15.68 14.29
CA GLY A 102 -8.48 16.84 14.87
C GLY A 102 -6.97 16.77 14.81
N ILE A 103 -6.36 17.73 15.48
CA ILE A 103 -4.91 17.82 15.64
C ILE A 103 -4.45 16.90 16.76
N TYR A 104 -3.38 16.15 16.51
CA TYR A 104 -2.70 15.32 17.48
C TYR A 104 -1.23 15.70 17.48
N THR A 105 -0.70 16.09 18.64
CA THR A 105 0.67 16.59 18.75
C THR A 105 1.44 15.78 19.77
N ALA A 106 2.64 15.33 19.38
CA ALA A 106 3.62 14.79 20.30
C ALA A 106 4.53 15.92 20.81
N ILE A 107 4.74 15.99 22.12
CA ILE A 107 5.51 17.04 22.79
C ILE A 107 6.54 16.40 23.70
N ALA A 108 7.80 16.80 23.55
CA ALA A 108 8.88 16.55 24.51
C ALA A 108 8.97 17.74 25.47
N SER A 109 8.91 17.49 26.77
CA SER A 109 8.94 18.51 27.82
C SER A 109 10.16 18.31 28.71
N ALA A 110 10.95 19.36 28.87
CA ALA A 110 12.08 19.48 29.79
C ALA A 110 12.08 20.91 30.36
N GLU A 111 13.17 21.68 30.16
CA GLU A 111 13.21 23.11 30.48
C GLU A 111 12.18 23.93 29.68
N SER A 112 11.82 23.44 28.48
CA SER A 112 10.75 23.99 27.64
C SER A 112 10.02 22.88 26.90
N ASP A 113 8.80 23.18 26.46
CA ASP A 113 7.98 22.28 25.66
C ASP A 113 8.38 22.39 24.18
N ASN A 114 8.75 21.24 23.59
CA ASN A 114 9.13 21.09 22.19
C ASN A 114 8.13 20.21 21.45
N ASN A 115 7.45 20.79 20.46
CA ASN A 115 6.58 20.02 19.57
C ASN A 115 7.44 19.15 18.64
N ILE A 116 7.29 17.84 18.74
CA ILE A 116 8.07 16.86 17.95
C ILE A 116 7.40 16.64 16.59
N VAL A 117 6.10 16.37 16.60
CA VAL A 117 5.31 16.11 15.39
C VAL A 117 3.85 16.49 15.61
N THR A 118 3.23 17.01 14.56
CA THR A 118 1.81 17.35 14.53
C THR A 118 1.14 16.64 13.37
N TYR A 119 0.09 15.88 13.69
CA TYR A 119 -0.77 15.20 12.75
C TYR A 119 -2.14 15.87 12.69
N ARG A 120 -2.68 16.05 11.49
CA ARG A 120 -4.12 16.30 11.29
C ARG A 120 -4.79 15.00 10.90
N VAL A 121 -5.54 14.43 11.83
CA VAL A 121 -6.30 13.21 11.60
C VAL A 121 -7.72 13.58 11.16
N SER A 122 -8.12 13.08 9.99
CA SER A 122 -9.48 13.23 9.45
C SER A 122 -10.15 11.87 9.39
N VAL A 123 -11.17 11.67 10.22
CA VAL A 123 -11.95 10.42 10.24
C VAL A 123 -13.14 10.55 9.30
N ILE A 124 -13.20 9.66 8.31
CA ILE A 124 -14.19 9.67 7.24
C ILE A 124 -15.09 8.44 7.32
N ASP A 125 -16.41 8.64 7.16
CA ASP A 125 -17.31 7.51 6.94
C ASP A 125 -17.15 7.04 5.50
N VAL A 126 -17.11 5.72 5.29
CA VAL A 126 -17.19 5.12 3.95
C VAL A 126 -18.56 5.32 3.29
N SER A 127 -19.43 6.15 3.86
CA SER A 127 -20.67 6.61 3.28
C SER A 127 -20.59 8.05 2.74
N PHE A 128 -19.41 8.47 2.28
CA PHE A 128 -19.24 9.67 1.45
C PHE A 128 -18.72 9.26 0.07
N GLY A 129 -19.66 8.91 -0.81
CA GLY A 129 -19.48 8.91 -2.26
C GLY A 129 -19.30 10.34 -2.78
N ASN A 130 -18.19 10.97 -2.42
CA ASN A 130 -17.70 12.29 -2.85
C ASN A 130 -16.24 12.34 -2.38
N PHE A 131 -15.22 11.88 -3.10
CA PHE A 131 -14.65 12.43 -4.33
C PHE A 131 -13.82 11.36 -5.05
N CYS A 132 -14.41 10.21 -5.37
CA CYS A 132 -13.77 9.31 -6.32
C CYS A 132 -13.97 9.88 -7.72
N THR A 133 -12.95 10.59 -8.24
CA THR A 133 -12.88 10.95 -9.66
C THR A 133 -11.96 9.96 -10.37
N VAL A 134 -12.53 9.10 -11.22
CA VAL A 134 -11.75 8.12 -11.99
C VAL A 134 -12.10 8.26 -13.47
N SER A 135 -11.08 8.51 -14.28
CA SER A 135 -11.20 8.44 -15.73
C SER A 135 -11.07 7.00 -16.23
N PHE A 136 -11.91 6.64 -17.17
CA PHE A 136 -11.93 5.32 -17.75
C PHE A 136 -12.32 5.34 -19.23
N THR A 137 -12.01 4.24 -19.90
CA THR A 137 -12.30 4.03 -21.32
C THR A 137 -13.05 2.72 -21.48
N CYS A 138 -14.24 2.76 -22.07
CA CYS A 138 -14.89 1.58 -22.62
C CYS A 138 -14.40 1.39 -24.07
N ARG A 139 -13.95 0.19 -24.45
CA ARG A 139 -13.50 -0.10 -25.81
C ARG A 139 -14.16 -1.35 -26.39
N ALA A 140 -14.72 -1.22 -27.60
CA ALA A 140 -15.23 -2.34 -28.40
C ALA A 140 -14.89 -2.15 -29.88
N HIS A 141 -14.08 -3.04 -30.45
CA HIS A 141 -13.56 -2.94 -31.83
C HIS A 141 -12.89 -1.57 -32.11
N GLU A 142 -13.37 -0.79 -33.09
CA GLU A 142 -12.89 0.57 -33.40
C GLU A 142 -13.61 1.68 -32.59
N LEU A 143 -14.62 1.34 -31.79
CA LEU A 143 -15.37 2.31 -30.98
C LEU A 143 -14.76 2.46 -29.58
N MET A 144 -14.61 3.71 -29.15
CA MET A 144 -14.09 4.06 -27.82
C MET A 144 -14.94 5.17 -27.21
N ILE A 145 -15.24 5.02 -25.93
CA ILE A 145 -15.87 6.06 -25.10
C ILE A 145 -14.92 6.32 -23.93
N ASP A 146 -14.40 7.53 -23.86
CA ASP A 146 -13.62 8.02 -22.73
C ASP A 146 -14.52 8.83 -21.82
N SER A 147 -14.64 8.43 -20.55
CA SER A 147 -15.50 9.12 -19.60
C SER A 147 -14.84 9.21 -18.22
N SER A 148 -15.51 9.92 -17.32
CA SER A 148 -15.07 10.07 -15.94
C SER A 148 -16.22 9.81 -14.99
N TYR A 149 -15.94 9.02 -13.96
CA TYR A 149 -16.86 8.78 -12.86
C TYR A 149 -16.58 9.79 -11.75
N GLN A 150 -17.57 10.58 -11.36
CA GLN A 150 -17.47 11.59 -10.31
C GLN A 150 -18.83 11.74 -9.60
N ASN A 151 -18.81 11.88 -8.26
CA ASN A 151 -20.04 12.06 -7.45
C ASN A 151 -21.11 11.00 -7.78
N ASN A 152 -20.69 9.74 -7.79
CA ASN A 152 -21.51 8.56 -8.07
C ASN A 152 -22.19 8.51 -9.45
N ARG A 153 -21.75 9.33 -10.42
CA ARG A 153 -22.31 9.38 -11.77
C ARG A 153 -21.21 9.58 -12.82
N CYS A 154 -21.55 9.33 -14.08
CA CYS A 154 -20.81 9.83 -15.24
C CYS A 154 -21.82 10.45 -16.22
N SER A 155 -21.34 11.20 -17.20
CA SER A 155 -22.19 11.62 -18.32
C SER A 155 -22.54 10.37 -19.16
N PRO A 156 -23.83 10.01 -19.29
CA PRO A 156 -24.21 8.93 -20.18
C PRO A 156 -23.82 9.31 -21.61
N GLU A 157 -23.17 8.38 -22.31
CA GLU A 157 -22.75 8.59 -23.69
C GLU A 157 -23.20 7.43 -24.56
N ASN A 158 -23.67 7.76 -25.77
CA ASN A 158 -23.99 6.80 -26.80
C ASN A 158 -23.23 7.12 -28.09
N VAL A 159 -22.52 6.11 -28.61
CA VAL A 159 -21.84 6.22 -29.90
C VAL A 159 -22.45 5.18 -30.83
N THR A 160 -23.13 5.66 -31.87
CA THR A 160 -23.72 4.82 -32.91
C THR A 160 -22.93 4.96 -34.20
N SER A 161 -22.46 3.83 -34.73
CA SER A 161 -22.00 3.70 -36.11
C SER A 161 -23.12 3.12 -36.97
N GLN A 162 -22.87 2.86 -38.26
CA GLN A 162 -23.87 2.37 -39.22
C GLN A 162 -24.58 1.08 -38.78
N ILE A 163 -23.92 0.23 -37.97
CA ILE A 163 -24.42 -1.09 -37.54
C ILE A 163 -24.22 -1.30 -36.02
N ASN A 164 -23.29 -0.60 -35.39
CA ASN A 164 -22.92 -0.84 -33.99
C ASN A 164 -23.43 0.29 -33.09
N THR A 165 -23.94 -0.07 -31.92
CA THR A 165 -24.34 0.86 -30.87
C THR A 165 -23.52 0.59 -29.61
N PHE A 166 -22.93 1.64 -29.07
CA PHE A 166 -22.14 1.58 -27.84
C PHE A 166 -22.74 2.53 -26.80
N ILE A 167 -23.06 2.01 -25.62
CA ILE A 167 -23.77 2.72 -24.54
C ILE A 167 -22.95 2.64 -23.27
N LEU A 168 -22.74 3.80 -22.65
CA LEU A 168 -22.18 3.95 -21.32
C LEU A 168 -23.27 4.35 -20.33
N ASP A 169 -23.40 3.58 -19.26
CA ASP A 169 -24.25 3.90 -18.12
C ASP A 169 -23.47 3.78 -16.80
N CYS A 170 -23.73 4.71 -15.89
CA CYS A 170 -23.07 4.78 -14.59
C CYS A 170 -24.11 4.91 -13.48
N SER A 171 -23.99 4.01 -12.50
CA SER A 171 -24.77 4.01 -11.27
C SER A 171 -23.87 4.15 -10.05
N GLU A 172 -24.45 4.20 -8.86
CA GLU A 172 -23.67 4.26 -7.61
C GLU A 172 -22.84 2.98 -7.41
N GLU A 173 -23.36 1.82 -7.85
CA GLU A 173 -22.74 0.52 -7.59
C GLU A 173 -21.88 0.02 -8.77
N PHE A 174 -22.23 0.41 -10.00
CA PHE A 174 -21.61 -0.14 -11.20
C PHE A 174 -21.46 0.87 -12.34
N ILE A 175 -20.40 0.68 -13.11
CA ILE A 175 -20.21 1.24 -14.45
C ILE A 175 -20.46 0.12 -15.46
N ILE A 176 -21.28 0.40 -16.47
CA ILE A 176 -21.73 -0.57 -17.46
C ILE A 176 -21.34 -0.04 -18.85
N CYS A 177 -20.53 -0.80 -19.56
CA CYS A 177 -20.28 -0.60 -20.99
C CYS A 177 -21.10 -1.66 -21.75
N ASN A 178 -21.96 -1.25 -22.68
CA ASN A 178 -22.75 -2.19 -23.49
C ASN A 178 -22.52 -1.94 -24.98
N HIS A 179 -22.06 -2.97 -25.70
CA HIS A 179 -21.87 -2.96 -27.14
C HIS A 179 -22.86 -3.91 -27.83
N SER A 180 -23.62 -3.39 -28.78
CA SER A 180 -24.62 -4.16 -29.53
C SER A 180 -24.56 -3.89 -31.03
N ASN A 181 -24.97 -4.89 -31.81
CA ASN A 181 -25.28 -4.80 -33.23
C ASN A 181 -26.64 -5.48 -33.47
N PRO A 182 -27.20 -5.50 -34.70
CA PRO A 182 -28.55 -6.03 -34.94
C PRO A 182 -28.74 -7.52 -34.59
N VAL A 183 -27.65 -8.27 -34.38
CA VAL A 183 -27.69 -9.72 -34.18
C VAL A 183 -27.08 -10.20 -32.86
N SER A 184 -26.24 -9.40 -32.21
CA SER A 184 -25.55 -9.77 -30.98
C SER A 184 -25.27 -8.56 -30.10
N TRP A 185 -25.16 -8.79 -28.79
CA TRP A 185 -24.80 -7.78 -27.81
C TRP A 185 -23.90 -8.37 -26.72
N LYS A 186 -23.09 -7.52 -26.10
CA LYS A 186 -22.21 -7.88 -24.98
C LYS A 186 -22.11 -6.72 -23.99
N GLU A 187 -22.11 -7.06 -22.72
CA GLU A 187 -21.97 -6.12 -21.61
C GLU A 187 -20.71 -6.45 -20.79
N ASP A 188 -20.02 -5.40 -20.35
CA ASP A 188 -18.96 -5.47 -19.35
C ASP A 188 -19.32 -4.53 -18.20
N LYS A 189 -19.19 -5.06 -16.98
CA LYS A 189 -19.73 -4.43 -15.76
C LYS A 189 -18.65 -4.41 -14.70
N ILE A 190 -18.36 -3.21 -14.19
CA ILE A 190 -17.34 -3.01 -13.17
C ILE A 190 -17.95 -2.36 -11.95
N ASN A 191 -17.61 -2.91 -10.79
CA ASN A 191 -18.07 -2.36 -9.52
C ASN A 191 -17.32 -1.07 -9.19
N THR A 192 -18.06 -0.01 -8.88
CA THR A 192 -17.51 1.30 -8.49
C THR A 192 -16.55 1.18 -7.31
N THR A 193 -16.82 0.26 -6.36
CA THR A 193 -15.92 0.00 -5.22
C THR A 193 -14.57 -0.53 -5.65
N GLN A 194 -14.47 -1.36 -6.70
CA GLN A 194 -13.19 -1.83 -7.24
C GLN A 194 -12.43 -0.71 -7.98
N LEU A 195 -13.13 0.28 -8.53
CA LEU A 195 -12.50 1.41 -9.21
C LEU A 195 -11.95 2.45 -8.22
N CYS A 196 -12.76 2.75 -7.21
CA CYS A 196 -12.46 3.74 -6.18
C CYS A 196 -11.59 3.19 -5.05
N PHE A 197 -11.59 1.87 -4.84
CA PHE A 197 -10.70 1.17 -3.92
C PHE A 197 -9.96 0.07 -4.67
N ASN A 198 -8.82 0.44 -5.25
CA ASN A 198 -7.82 -0.53 -5.67
C ASN A 198 -6.41 -0.03 -5.36
N LYS A 199 -6.00 -0.25 -4.12
CA LYS A 199 -4.65 -0.66 -3.76
C LYS A 199 -4.77 -1.73 -2.67
N GLU A 200 -4.94 -2.98 -3.08
CA GLU A 200 -4.44 -4.19 -2.38
C GLU A 200 -4.98 -5.52 -2.98
N LYS A 201 -4.82 -5.72 -4.29
CA LYS A 201 -4.75 -7.09 -4.84
C LYS A 201 -3.55 -7.34 -5.76
N ASN A 202 -2.55 -6.47 -5.71
CA ASN A 202 -1.18 -6.76 -6.19
C ASN A 202 -0.13 -6.73 -5.05
N SER A 203 -0.59 -6.85 -3.79
CA SER A 203 0.21 -7.39 -2.69
C SER A 203 -0.42 -8.69 -2.18
N LYS A 204 -0.95 -9.52 -3.09
CA LYS A 204 -0.89 -10.95 -2.88
C LYS A 204 0.48 -11.34 -3.37
N SER A 205 1.39 -11.57 -2.43
CA SER A 205 2.62 -12.33 -2.60
C SER A 205 3.04 -12.46 -4.07
N VAL A 206 3.84 -11.50 -4.55
CA VAL A 206 5.00 -11.96 -5.29
C VAL A 206 5.85 -12.69 -4.24
N GLN A 207 5.44 -13.93 -3.94
CA GLN A 207 6.40 -15.01 -4.02
C GLN A 207 7.01 -14.80 -5.39
N THR A 208 8.13 -14.10 -5.40
CA THR A 208 9.20 -14.52 -6.27
C THR A 208 9.37 -15.98 -5.90
N ASP A 209 8.69 -16.84 -6.65
CA ASP A 209 9.19 -18.18 -6.89
C ASP A 209 10.59 -17.95 -7.45
N SER A 210 11.53 -17.79 -6.53
CA SER A 210 12.96 -17.91 -6.72
C SER A 210 13.27 -19.39 -6.93
N SER A 211 12.49 -20.03 -7.80
CA SER A 211 12.58 -21.43 -8.18
C SER A 211 13.70 -21.66 -9.20
N LEU A 212 14.42 -20.61 -9.59
CA LEU A 212 15.54 -20.66 -10.54
C LEU A 212 16.89 -20.24 -9.97
N LEU A 213 16.98 -19.70 -8.73
CA LEU A 213 18.27 -19.31 -8.15
C LEU A 213 18.89 -20.39 -7.25
N TRP A 214 18.09 -21.27 -6.65
CA TRP A 214 18.63 -22.36 -5.80
C TRP A 214 19.41 -23.43 -6.57
N PRO A 215 19.00 -23.86 -7.79
CA PRO A 215 19.79 -24.79 -8.58
C PRO A 215 21.13 -24.17 -9.00
N VAL A 216 21.15 -22.87 -9.32
CA VAL A 216 22.35 -22.16 -9.76
C VAL A 216 23.35 -22.02 -8.62
N VAL A 217 22.90 -21.64 -7.41
CA VAL A 217 23.77 -21.56 -6.24
C VAL A 217 24.32 -22.95 -5.86
N GLY A 218 23.48 -24.00 -5.94
CA GLY A 218 23.91 -25.39 -5.72
C GLY A 218 24.95 -25.86 -6.74
N LEU A 219 24.75 -25.56 -8.02
CA LEU A 219 25.70 -25.89 -9.10
C LEU A 219 27.04 -25.18 -8.90
N VAL A 220 27.03 -23.90 -8.53
CA VAL A 220 28.27 -23.14 -8.27
C VAL A 220 29.02 -23.72 -7.07
N ALA A 221 28.33 -24.07 -5.98
CA ALA A 221 28.95 -24.70 -4.82
C ALA A 221 29.56 -26.07 -5.15
N ALA A 222 28.86 -26.91 -5.93
CA ALA A 222 29.36 -28.21 -6.37
C ALA A 222 30.60 -28.07 -7.27
N CYS A 223 30.60 -27.11 -8.21
CA CYS A 223 31.75 -26.82 -9.05
C CYS A 223 32.97 -26.37 -8.23
N ILE A 224 32.79 -25.55 -7.19
CA ILE A 224 33.88 -25.12 -6.30
C ILE A 224 34.46 -26.32 -5.56
N LEU A 225 33.63 -27.24 -5.03
CA LEU A 225 34.11 -28.43 -4.32
C LEU A 225 34.88 -29.39 -5.24
N ILE A 226 34.43 -29.57 -6.48
CA ILE A 226 35.15 -30.38 -7.48
C ILE A 226 36.48 -29.72 -7.85
N CYS A 227 36.51 -28.41 -8.04
CA CYS A 227 37.75 -27.69 -8.31
C CYS A 227 38.74 -27.81 -7.14
N LEU A 228 38.26 -27.71 -5.89
CA LEU A 228 39.11 -27.89 -4.71
C LEU A 228 39.62 -29.33 -4.57
N SER A 229 38.79 -30.33 -4.82
CA SER A 229 39.21 -31.74 -4.75
C SER A 229 40.22 -32.08 -5.86
N VAL A 230 40.03 -31.57 -7.08
CA VAL A 230 41.00 -31.70 -8.18
C VAL A 230 42.28 -30.93 -7.86
N PHE A 231 42.19 -29.75 -7.27
CA PHE A 231 43.37 -28.99 -6.84
C PHE A 231 44.17 -29.73 -5.76
N LEU A 232 43.50 -30.25 -4.73
CA LEU A 232 44.10 -31.06 -3.68
C LEU A 232 44.66 -32.38 -4.22
N TYR A 233 43.96 -33.04 -5.14
CA TYR A 233 44.45 -34.23 -5.83
C TYR A 233 45.68 -33.92 -6.68
N CYS A 234 45.70 -32.81 -7.42
CA CYS A 234 46.87 -32.36 -8.17
C CYS A 234 48.04 -32.01 -7.24
N ARG A 235 47.77 -31.44 -6.06
CA ARG A 235 48.78 -31.15 -5.03
C ARG A 235 49.30 -32.43 -4.39
N CYS A 236 48.44 -33.42 -4.11
CA CYS A 236 48.84 -34.74 -3.62
C CYS A 236 49.62 -35.52 -4.68
N LYS A 237 49.21 -35.47 -5.95
CA LYS A 237 49.91 -36.14 -7.06
C LYS A 237 51.29 -35.51 -7.30
N LYS A 238 51.42 -34.18 -7.20
CA LYS A 238 52.71 -33.48 -7.27
C LYS A 238 53.56 -33.68 -6.01
N GLY A 239 52.95 -33.90 -4.84
CA GLY A 239 53.63 -34.25 -3.59
C GLY A 239 54.03 -35.72 -3.48
N MET A 240 53.40 -36.62 -4.25
CA MET A 240 53.69 -38.05 -4.28
C MET A 240 54.61 -38.47 -5.43
N SER A 241 55.04 -37.51 -6.28
CA SER A 241 56.11 -37.67 -7.26
C SER A 241 57.48 -37.18 -6.76
N MET A 242 57.64 -36.92 -5.46
CA MET A 242 58.92 -36.64 -4.81
C MET A 242 58.88 -37.08 -3.33
N LEU A 243 59.17 -38.35 -3.06
CA LEU A 243 60.07 -38.73 -1.95
C LEU A 243 60.59 -40.18 -2.17
N PRO A 244 61.85 -40.44 -1.78
CA PRO A 244 62.73 -41.42 -2.39
C PRO A 244 62.60 -42.81 -1.77
N TYR A 245 62.83 -43.82 -2.61
CA TYR A 245 63.21 -45.16 -2.19
C TYR A 245 64.64 -45.12 -1.65
N ILE A 246 64.83 -45.41 -0.35
CA ILE A 246 66.12 -45.70 0.26
C ILE A 246 66.04 -47.09 0.88
N ASP A 247 67.15 -47.80 0.70
CA ASP A 247 67.38 -49.25 0.71
C ASP A 247 67.21 -49.96 2.06
N SER A 248 67.01 -51.27 1.97
CA SER A 248 67.40 -52.23 3.01
C SER A 248 67.90 -53.54 2.40
N LEU A 249 69.14 -53.88 2.80
CA LEU A 249 70.03 -55.01 2.46
C LEU A 249 70.89 -54.91 1.21
#